data_AF-A0A968TY96-F1
#
_entry.id   AF-A0A968TY96-F1
#
_cell.length_a   1.000
_cell.length_b   1.000
_cell.length_c   1.000
_cell.angle_alpha   90.00
_cell.angle_beta   90.00
_cell.angle_gamma   90.00
#
_symmetry.space_group_name_H-M   'P 1'
#
loop_
_entity.id
_entity.type
_entity.pdbx_description
1 polymer ?
#
loop_
_entity_poly.entity_id
_entity_poly.type
_entity_poly.pdbx_seq_one_letter_code
_entity_poly.pdbx_strand_id
1 'polypeptide(L)'
;MSPTLSPDTDPAAEAVQLEIYRRMPTGRKIELVFEANALALALATAGLRSRYPQAGPEEIRRRLRGLQLGEELATRVYGPLESSE
;
A
#
# COMPACT_ATOMS: atom_id res chain seq x y z
N MET A 1 -26.97 17.99 2.50
CA MET A 1 -25.50 17.98 2.59
C MET A 1 -24.97 17.01 1.57
N SER A 2 -23.93 17.36 0.81
CA SER A 2 -23.21 16.37 -0.01
C SER A 2 -22.60 15.31 0.91
N PRO A 3 -22.65 14.02 0.56
CA PRO A 3 -22.04 12.97 1.37
C PRO A 3 -20.51 13.15 1.42
N THR A 4 -19.92 12.88 2.59
CA THR A 4 -18.46 12.84 2.74
C THR A 4 -17.88 11.60 2.05
N LEU A 5 -16.61 11.66 1.67
CA LEU A 5 -15.87 10.53 1.08
C LEU A 5 -15.62 9.42 2.11
N SER A 6 -15.52 9.77 3.39
CA SER A 6 -15.43 8.84 4.51
C SER A 6 -16.50 9.16 5.57
N PRO A 7 -17.25 8.16 6.07
CA PRO A 7 -18.22 8.37 7.13
C PRO A 7 -17.56 8.66 8.50
N ASP A 8 -16.27 8.32 8.67
CA ASP A 8 -15.48 8.54 9.89
C ASP A 8 -14.67 9.86 9.81
N THR A 9 -15.09 10.82 8.99
CA THR A 9 -14.41 12.10 8.83
C THR A 9 -15.40 13.23 8.93
N ASP A 10 -15.13 14.17 9.85
CA ASP A 10 -15.95 15.36 10.03
C ASP A 10 -16.02 16.17 8.72
N PRO A 11 -17.21 16.62 8.27
CA PRO A 11 -17.36 17.34 7.01
C PRO A 11 -16.50 18.61 6.89
N ALA A 12 -16.24 19.31 8.00
CA ALA A 12 -15.39 20.49 7.99
C ALA A 12 -13.91 20.12 7.81
N ALA A 13 -13.46 19.01 8.42
CA ALA A 13 -12.12 18.48 8.22
C ALA A 13 -11.89 18.01 6.78
N GLU A 14 -12.86 17.31 6.19
CA GLU A 14 -12.80 16.88 4.79
C GLU A 14 -12.74 18.08 3.83
N ALA A 15 -13.52 19.14 4.11
CA ALA A 15 -13.48 20.36 3.29
C ALA A 15 -12.09 21.01 3.28
N VAL A 16 -11.40 21.06 4.44
CA VAL A 16 -10.03 21.56 4.54
C VAL A 16 -9.06 20.67 3.76
N GLN A 17 -9.17 19.34 3.91
CA GLN A 17 -8.32 18.39 3.19
C GLN A 17 -8.46 18.52 1.67
N LEU A 18 -9.70 18.60 1.17
CA LEU A 18 -9.97 18.77 -0.26
C LEU A 18 -9.41 20.08 -0.79
N GLU A 19 -9.50 21.17 -0.02
CA GLU A 19 -8.94 22.46 -0.42
C GLU A 19 -7.41 22.44 -0.49
N ILE A 20 -6.75 21.77 0.47
CA ILE A 20 -5.30 21.54 0.41
C ILE A 20 -4.93 20.79 -0.87
N TYR A 21 -5.65 19.72 -1.21
CA TYR A 21 -5.37 18.95 -2.42
C TYR A 21 -5.66 19.74 -3.71
N ARG A 22 -6.66 20.63 -3.72
CA ARG A 22 -6.97 21.47 -4.89
C ARG A 22 -5.90 22.52 -5.14
N ARG A 23 -5.31 23.08 -4.08
CA ARG A 23 -4.25 24.10 -4.19
C ARG A 23 -2.86 23.52 -4.44
N MET A 24 -2.68 22.23 -4.18
CA MET A 24 -1.38 21.57 -4.35
C MET A 24 -0.96 21.53 -5.82
N PRO A 25 0.30 21.91 -6.15
CA PRO A 25 0.84 21.72 -7.50
C PRO A 25 0.77 20.24 -7.91
N THR A 26 0.40 19.97 -9.17
CA THR A 26 0.23 18.60 -9.68
C THR A 26 1.48 17.74 -9.47
N GLY A 27 2.67 18.28 -9.71
CA GLY A 27 3.94 17.57 -9.48
C GLY A 27 4.10 17.14 -8.02
N ARG A 28 3.83 18.04 -7.07
CA ARG A 28 3.92 17.71 -5.63
C ARG A 28 2.90 16.64 -5.21
N LYS A 29 1.70 16.66 -5.80
CA LYS A 29 0.70 15.62 -5.55
C LYS A 29 1.19 14.24 -6.02
N ILE A 30 1.82 14.18 -7.19
CA ILE A 30 2.40 12.94 -7.73
C ILE A 30 3.55 12.44 -6.85
N GLU A 31 4.43 13.33 -6.40
CA GLU A 31 5.52 12.98 -5.47
C GLU A 31 4.98 12.34 -4.19
N LEU A 32 3.98 12.95 -3.56
CA LEU A 32 3.36 12.40 -2.35
C LEU A 32 2.75 11.01 -2.58
N VAL A 33 2.16 10.77 -3.75
CA VAL A 33 1.63 9.43 -4.11
C VAL A 33 2.77 8.41 -4.18
N PHE A 34 3.91 8.75 -4.79
CA PHE A 34 5.07 7.85 -4.84
C PHE A 34 5.70 7.62 -3.46
N GLU A 35 5.84 8.68 -2.65
CA GLU A 35 6.33 8.58 -1.26
C GLU A 35 5.42 7.66 -0.43
N ALA A 36 4.10 7.84 -0.51
CA ALA A 36 3.13 7.01 0.20
C ALA A 36 3.19 5.54 -0.27
N ASN A 37 3.37 5.31 -1.57
CA ASN A 37 3.51 3.96 -2.10
C ASN A 37 4.77 3.27 -1.56
N ALA A 38 5.93 3.95 -1.59
CA ALA A 38 7.18 3.42 -1.07
C ALA A 38 7.06 3.08 0.43
N LEU A 39 6.42 3.96 1.22
CA LEU A 39 6.16 3.72 2.64
C LEU A 39 5.26 2.50 2.87
N ALA A 40 4.17 2.37 2.12
CA ALA A 40 3.27 1.22 2.22
C ALA A 40 4.00 -0.10 1.96
N LEU A 41 4.89 -0.14 0.96
CA LEU A 41 5.71 -1.32 0.68
C LEU A 41 6.73 -1.62 1.78
N ALA A 42 7.35 -0.59 2.35
CA ALA A 42 8.27 -0.76 3.47
C ALA A 42 7.55 -1.35 4.70
N LEU A 43 6.37 -0.81 5.04
CA LEU A 43 5.54 -1.31 6.14
C LEU A 43 5.06 -2.74 5.89
N ALA A 44 4.59 -3.06 4.68
CA ALA A 44 4.19 -4.42 4.32
C ALA A 44 5.37 -5.40 4.44
N THR A 45 6.55 -5.01 3.95
CA THR A 45 7.77 -5.81 4.05
C THR A 45 8.18 -6.05 5.50
N ALA A 46 8.14 -5.02 6.35
CA ALA A 46 8.43 -5.15 7.78
C ALA A 46 7.43 -6.10 8.46
N GLY A 47 6.13 -5.96 8.16
CA GLY A 47 5.08 -6.84 8.68
C GLY A 47 5.23 -8.29 8.22
N LEU A 48 5.73 -8.54 7.00
CA LEU A 48 6.05 -9.88 6.52
C LEU A 48 7.25 -10.47 7.26
N ARG A 49 8.35 -9.72 7.42
CA ARG A 49 9.52 -10.17 8.19
C ARG A 49 9.18 -10.52 9.64
N SER A 50 8.28 -9.75 10.26
CA SER A 50 7.81 -10.05 11.61
C SER A 50 6.99 -11.34 11.69
N ARG A 51 6.23 -11.69 10.65
CA ARG A 51 5.39 -12.90 10.61
C ARG A 51 6.16 -14.14 10.16
N TYR A 52 7.18 -13.95 9.34
CA TYR A 52 8.01 -15.02 8.77
C TYR A 52 9.48 -14.76 9.08
N PRO A 53 9.91 -14.87 10.35
CA PRO A 53 11.28 -14.52 10.75
C PRO A 53 12.36 -15.41 10.11
N GLN A 54 12.01 -16.61 9.67
CA GLN A 54 12.93 -17.54 8.99
C GLN A 54 12.92 -17.41 7.46
N ALA A 55 12.00 -16.62 6.91
CA ALA A 55 11.88 -16.48 5.46
C ALA A 55 13.06 -15.68 4.89
N GLY A 56 13.65 -16.23 3.83
CA GLY A 56 14.70 -15.56 3.07
C GLY A 56 14.17 -14.34 2.29
N PRO A 57 15.07 -13.50 1.75
CA PRO A 57 14.69 -12.30 0.98
C PRO A 57 13.76 -12.59 -0.21
N GLU A 58 13.96 -13.70 -0.91
CA GLU A 58 13.14 -14.08 -2.08
C GLU A 58 11.73 -14.51 -1.68
N GLU A 59 11.60 -15.26 -0.59
CA GLU A 59 10.29 -15.63 -0.06
C GLU A 59 9.53 -14.38 0.41
N ILE A 60 10.19 -13.46 1.13
CA ILE A 60 9.59 -12.18 1.54
C ILE A 60 9.13 -11.37 0.32
N ARG A 61 9.96 -11.30 -0.73
CA ARG A 61 9.62 -10.62 -1.99
C ARG A 61 8.40 -11.27 -2.63
N ARG A 62 8.35 -12.61 -2.67
CA ARG A 62 7.22 -13.35 -3.25
C ARG A 62 5.92 -13.17 -2.46
N ARG A 63 5.98 -13.19 -1.13
CA ARG A 63 4.85 -12.90 -0.24
C ARG A 63 4.35 -11.46 -0.42
N LEU A 64 5.25 -10.49 -0.61
CA LEU A 64 4.89 -9.10 -0.90
C LEU A 64 4.11 -8.98 -2.21
N ARG A 65 4.50 -9.73 -3.26
CA ARG A 65 3.75 -9.75 -4.52
C ARG A 65 2.35 -10.35 -4.36
N GLY A 66 2.19 -11.37 -3.51
CA GLY A 66 0.89 -11.90 -3.13
C GLY A 66 -0.02 -10.83 -2.49
N LEU A 67 0.52 -10.00 -1.60
CA LEU A 67 -0.23 -8.88 -0.99
C LEU A 67 -0.60 -7.77 -1.98
N GLN A 68 0.28 -7.44 -2.94
CA GLN A 68 0.06 -6.34 -3.87
C GLN A 68 -0.86 -6.69 -5.03
N LEU A 69 -0.73 -7.89 -5.57
CA LEU A 69 -1.39 -8.31 -6.82
C LEU A 69 -2.55 -9.27 -6.57
N GLY A 70 -2.66 -9.80 -5.34
CA GLY A 70 -3.43 -11.00 -5.06
C GLY A 70 -2.65 -12.26 -5.42
N GLU A 71 -2.91 -13.35 -4.69
CA GLU A 71 -2.11 -14.58 -4.78
C GLU A 71 -2.23 -15.26 -6.16
N GLU A 72 -3.39 -15.17 -6.81
CA GLU A 72 -3.62 -15.74 -8.15
C GLU A 72 -2.70 -15.09 -9.20
N LEU A 73 -2.66 -13.75 -9.25
CA LEU A 73 -1.82 -13.03 -10.20
C LEU A 73 -0.34 -13.14 -9.84
N ALA A 74 -0.02 -13.08 -8.54
CA ALA A 74 1.34 -13.28 -8.07
C ALA A 74 1.88 -14.65 -8.47
N THR A 75 1.07 -15.71 -8.38
CA THR A 75 1.45 -17.06 -8.81
C THR A 75 1.71 -17.14 -10.31
N ARG A 76 0.85 -16.52 -11.13
CA ARG A 76 1.02 -16.52 -12.59
C ARG A 76 2.29 -15.79 -13.05
N VAL A 77 2.66 -14.70 -12.38
CA VAL A 77 3.80 -13.85 -12.80
C VAL A 77 5.11 -14.23 -12.12
N TYR A 78 5.07 -14.63 -10.85
CA TYR A 78 6.24 -14.85 -10.01
C TYR A 78 6.39 -16.31 -9.54
N GLY A 79 5.54 -17.22 -9.99
CA GLY A 79 5.54 -18.63 -9.57
C GLY A 79 4.86 -18.86 -8.21
N PRO A 80 4.62 -20.12 -7.81
CA PRO A 80 4.04 -20.43 -6.51
C PRO A 80 4.97 -20.01 -5.36
N LEU A 81 4.39 -19.74 -4.19
CA LEU A 81 5.19 -19.71 -2.95
C LEU A 81 5.72 -21.12 -2.70
N GLU A 82 7.04 -21.28 -2.65
CA GLU A 82 7.63 -22.54 -2.21
C GLU A 82 7.14 -22.81 -0.79
N SER A 83 6.51 -23.97 -0.60
CA SER A 83 6.19 -24.47 0.73
C SER A 83 7.52 -24.78 1.42
N SER A 84 7.89 -23.95 2.39
CA SER A 84 8.90 -24.31 3.37
C SER A 84 8.41 -25.55 4.11
N GLU A 85 8.89 -26.73 3.70
CA GLU A 85 8.81 -27.98 4.47
C GLU A 85 9.58 -27.87 5.79
#